data_AF-A0A7R9ZF40-F1
#
_entry.id   AF-A0A7R9ZF40-F1
#
_cell.length_a   1.000
_cell.length_b   1.000
_cell.length_c   1.000
_cell.angle_alpha   90.00
_cell.angle_beta   90.00
_cell.angle_gamma   90.00
#
_symmetry.space_group_name_H-M   'P 1'
#
loop_
_entity.id
_entity.type
_entity.pdbx_description
1 polymer ?
#
loop_
_entity_poly.entity_id
_entity_poly.type
_entity_poly.pdbx_seq_one_letter_code
_entity_poly.pdbx_strand_id
1 'polypeptide(L)'
;AFDEDDLVKAVAHIGPVAVAFDVANGFHLYSHGVYDAYDATTGENLCQTDLRHLNHAVVAVGFGETNEEDPKPFHIIRNSWGNTWGMEGYFEMLRGKNLCGVSDCAAYPDVLPSNSYLRMKSGEE
;
A
#
# COMPACT_ATOMS: atom_id res chain seq x y z
N ALA A 1 13.42 5.27 0.53
CA ALA A 1 12.29 4.50 -0.03
C ALA A 1 12.22 3.19 0.72
N PHE A 2 11.02 2.80 1.16
CA PHE A 2 10.79 1.45 1.68
C PHE A 2 10.85 0.48 0.48
N ASP A 3 11.50 -0.66 0.66
CA ASP A 3 11.45 -1.73 -0.35
C ASP A 3 10.02 -2.26 -0.44
N GLU A 4 9.50 -2.46 -1.65
CA GLU A 4 8.15 -3.00 -1.84
C GLU A 4 8.02 -4.43 -1.28
N ASP A 5 9.13 -5.18 -1.24
CA ASP A 5 9.19 -6.48 -0.57
C ASP A 5 9.08 -6.35 0.96
N ASP A 6 9.58 -5.27 1.54
CA ASP A 6 9.44 -5.01 2.97
C ASP A 6 8.00 -4.62 3.34
N LEU A 7 7.27 -3.97 2.43
CA LEU A 7 5.83 -3.76 2.58
C LEU A 7 5.08 -5.10 2.64
N VAL A 8 5.39 -6.03 1.73
CA VAL A 8 4.78 -7.38 1.74
C VAL A 8 5.09 -8.12 3.05
N LYS A 9 6.35 -8.12 3.50
CA LYS A 9 6.76 -8.75 4.76
C LYS A 9 6.03 -8.13 5.96
N ALA A 10 5.92 -6.80 6.00
CA ALA A 10 5.23 -6.10 7.08
C ALA A 10 3.74 -6.45 7.11
N VAL A 11 3.06 -6.47 5.96
CA VAL A 11 1.67 -6.90 5.84
C VAL A 11 1.48 -8.34 6.30
N ALA A 12 2.39 -9.25 5.93
CA ALA A 12 2.32 -10.68 6.28
C ALA A 12 2.56 -10.98 7.77
N HIS A 13 3.51 -10.27 8.39
CA HIS A 13 4.04 -10.64 9.70
C HIS A 13 3.67 -9.69 10.83
N ILE A 14 3.32 -8.44 10.51
CA ILE A 14 2.96 -7.40 11.50
C ILE A 14 1.47 -7.10 11.43
N GLY A 15 0.94 -6.88 10.22
CA GLY A 15 -0.46 -6.54 9.99
C GLY A 15 -0.61 -5.34 9.05
N PRO A 16 -1.76 -4.64 9.08
CA PRO A 16 -2.03 -3.53 8.16
C PRO A 16 -0.98 -2.43 8.21
N VAL A 17 -0.54 -1.96 7.04
CA VAL A 17 0.52 -0.94 6.87
C VAL A 17 -0.07 0.31 6.23
N ALA A 18 0.13 1.47 6.84
CA ALA A 18 -0.21 2.75 6.21
C ALA A 18 0.76 3.02 5.06
N VAL A 19 0.22 3.40 3.91
CA VAL A 19 0.97 3.72 2.69
C VAL A 19 0.45 5.01 2.08
N ALA A 20 1.25 5.63 1.21
CA ALA A 20 0.82 6.78 0.43
C ALA A 20 1.20 6.59 -1.03
N PHE A 21 0.38 7.10 -1.95
CA PHE A 21 0.64 7.02 -3.38
C PHE A 21 0.19 8.30 -4.10
N ASP A 22 0.70 8.52 -5.31
CA ASP A 22 0.23 9.56 -6.22
C ASP A 22 -1.01 9.07 -7.00
N VAL A 23 -2.16 9.69 -6.74
CA VAL A 23 -3.41 9.38 -7.42
C VAL A 23 -3.38 9.89 -8.86
N ALA A 24 -3.24 8.97 -9.82
CA ALA A 24 -3.34 9.29 -11.24
C ALA A 24 -4.75 9.80 -11.60
N ASN A 25 -4.82 10.56 -12.70
CA ASN A 25 -6.10 10.96 -13.26
C ASN A 25 -6.94 9.72 -13.62
N GLY A 26 -8.22 9.74 -13.25
CA GLY A 26 -9.15 8.62 -13.48
C GLY A 26 -9.19 7.55 -12.40
N PHE A 27 -8.27 7.52 -11.42
CA PHE A 27 -8.33 6.53 -10.32
C PHE A 27 -9.65 6.60 -9.51
N HIS A 28 -10.26 7.79 -9.41
CA HIS A 28 -11.57 7.96 -8.79
C HIS A 28 -12.69 7.13 -9.46
N LEU A 29 -12.51 6.71 -10.73
CA LEU A 29 -13.43 5.87 -11.49
C LEU A 29 -13.17 4.36 -11.31
N TYR A 30 -12.14 3.98 -10.54
CA TYR A 30 -11.85 2.57 -10.25
C TYR A 30 -13.09 1.86 -9.68
N SER A 31 -13.32 0.63 -10.15
CA SER A 31 -14.43 -0.22 -9.68
C SER A 31 -13.97 -1.61 -9.27
N HIS A 32 -13.14 -2.30 -10.06
CA HIS A 32 -12.67 -3.65 -9.77
C HIS A 32 -11.42 -4.02 -10.58
N GLY A 33 -10.77 -5.12 -10.19
CA GLY A 33 -9.59 -5.71 -10.83
C GLY A 33 -8.27 -5.06 -10.41
N VAL A 34 -7.15 -5.57 -10.92
CA VAL A 34 -5.83 -5.03 -10.59
C VAL A 34 -5.65 -3.68 -11.29
N TYR A 35 -5.60 -2.61 -10.49
CA TYR A 35 -5.33 -1.27 -10.96
C TYR A 35 -3.89 -1.16 -11.48
N ASP A 36 -3.77 -0.68 -12.71
CA ASP A 36 -2.53 -0.41 -13.40
C ASP A 36 -2.59 1.04 -13.91
N ALA A 37 -1.63 1.88 -13.49
CA ALA A 37 -1.58 3.28 -13.85
C ALA A 37 -0.77 3.53 -15.14
N TYR A 38 -0.36 2.50 -15.86
CA TYR A 38 0.29 2.67 -17.16
C TYR A 38 -0.77 2.86 -18.27
N ASP A 39 -0.58 3.87 -19.12
CA ASP A 39 -1.42 4.05 -20.30
C ASP A 39 -1.27 2.86 -21.25
N ALA A 40 -2.38 2.23 -21.63
CA ALA A 40 -2.37 1.02 -22.45
C ALA A 40 -1.89 1.25 -23.90
N THR A 41 -1.86 2.50 -24.38
CA THR A 41 -1.48 2.87 -25.74
C THR A 41 -0.03 3.35 -25.80
N THR A 42 0.37 4.22 -24.86
CA THR A 42 1.70 4.83 -24.85
C THR A 42 2.68 4.09 -23.94
N GLY A 43 2.20 3.32 -22.98
CA GLY A 43 3.03 2.68 -21.94
C GLY A 43 3.60 3.68 -20.94
N GLU A 44 3.11 4.92 -20.90
CA GLU A 44 3.55 5.94 -19.96
C GLU A 44 2.93 5.70 -18.58
N ASN A 45 3.72 5.90 -17.52
CA ASN A 45 3.20 5.88 -16.16
C ASN A 45 2.41 7.16 -15.88
N LEU A 46 1.13 7.02 -15.52
CA LEU A 46 0.21 8.13 -15.28
C LEU A 46 0.33 8.73 -13.87
N CYS A 47 1.26 8.24 -13.05
CA CYS A 47 1.56 8.75 -11.71
C CYS A 47 3.09 8.83 -11.47
N GLN A 48 3.47 9.58 -10.43
CA GLN A 48 4.86 9.79 -10.02
C GLN A 48 5.28 8.80 -8.92
N THR A 49 6.60 8.69 -8.70
CA THR A 49 7.22 7.77 -7.72
C THR A 49 8.19 8.50 -6.78
N ASP A 50 7.95 9.79 -6.54
CA ASP A 50 8.74 10.55 -5.57
C ASP A 50 7.86 11.14 -4.47
N LEU A 51 8.49 11.26 -3.30
CA LEU A 51 7.86 11.68 -2.05
C LEU A 51 7.10 13.01 -2.11
N ARG A 52 7.40 13.89 -3.08
CA ARG A 52 6.76 15.20 -3.17
C ARG A 52 5.43 15.17 -3.91
N HIS A 53 5.16 14.10 -4.66
CA HIS A 53 3.95 13.95 -5.45
C HIS A 53 2.92 13.03 -4.80
N LEU A 54 3.30 12.22 -3.81
CA LEU A 54 2.36 11.41 -3.05
C LEU A 54 1.28 12.31 -2.44
N ASN A 55 0.01 12.02 -2.74
CA ASN A 55 -1.10 12.91 -2.42
C ASN A 55 -2.28 12.21 -1.74
N HIS A 56 -2.24 10.89 -1.59
CA HIS A 56 -3.30 10.12 -0.94
C HIS A 56 -2.74 9.04 -0.02
N ALA A 57 -3.27 8.95 1.19
CA ALA A 57 -2.86 8.00 2.22
C ALA A 57 -3.95 6.95 2.46
N VAL A 58 -3.54 5.69 2.46
CA VAL A 58 -4.41 4.50 2.52
C VAL A 58 -3.73 3.38 3.32
N VAL A 59 -4.38 2.22 3.45
CA VAL A 59 -3.84 1.11 4.27
C VAL A 59 -3.74 -0.15 3.43
N ALA A 60 -2.53 -0.66 3.23
CA ALA A 60 -2.29 -1.98 2.68
C ALA A 60 -2.66 -3.04 3.73
N VAL A 61 -3.53 -3.99 3.36
CA VAL A 61 -4.08 -5.00 4.27
C VAL A 61 -3.80 -6.43 3.82
N GLY A 62 -3.31 -6.61 2.60
CA GLY A 62 -3.02 -7.91 2.03
C GLY A 62 -2.28 -7.77 0.71
N PHE A 63 -1.98 -8.91 0.10
CA PHE A 63 -1.39 -9.02 -1.23
C PHE A 63 -1.86 -10.34 -1.85
N GLY A 64 -1.80 -10.42 -3.16
CA GLY A 64 -2.23 -11.59 -3.90
C GLY A 64 -1.62 -11.63 -5.29
N GLU A 65 -2.15 -12.55 -6.08
CA GLU A 65 -1.83 -12.78 -7.47
C GLU A 65 -3.08 -13.27 -8.20
N THR A 66 -3.26 -12.89 -9.47
CA THR A 66 -4.51 -13.13 -10.21
C THR A 66 -4.81 -14.60 -10.47
N ASN A 67 -4.03 -15.26 -11.33
CA ASN A 67 -4.17 -16.67 -11.65
C ASN A 67 -2.79 -17.26 -12.00
N GLU A 68 -2.71 -18.59 -12.08
CA GLU A 68 -1.44 -19.29 -12.31
C GLU A 68 -0.94 -19.23 -13.77
N GLU A 69 -1.81 -18.90 -14.73
CA GLU A 69 -1.47 -18.89 -16.17
C GLU A 69 -0.82 -17.55 -16.59
N ASP A 70 -1.31 -16.43 -16.07
CA ASP A 70 -0.76 -15.08 -16.23
C ASP A 70 -0.77 -14.36 -14.86
N PRO A 71 0.22 -14.66 -14.00
CA PRO A 71 0.29 -14.15 -12.65
C PRO A 71 0.54 -12.64 -12.64
N LYS A 72 -0.45 -11.88 -12.17
CA LYS A 72 -0.31 -10.45 -11.89
C LYS A 72 -0.34 -10.23 -10.38
N PRO A 73 0.82 -9.95 -9.75
CA PRO A 73 0.88 -9.69 -8.34
C PRO A 73 0.23 -8.34 -8.00
N PHE A 74 -0.48 -8.26 -6.88
CA PHE A 74 -1.13 -7.03 -6.42
C PHE A 74 -1.07 -6.88 -4.90
N HIS A 75 -1.18 -5.62 -4.44
CA HIS A 75 -1.52 -5.26 -3.06
C HIS A 75 -3.03 -5.11 -2.92
N ILE A 76 -3.59 -5.56 -1.80
CA ILE A 76 -4.98 -5.28 -1.41
C ILE A 76 -4.96 -4.09 -0.47
N ILE A 77 -5.61 -3.00 -0.88
CA ILE A 77 -5.52 -1.72 -0.18
C ILE A 77 -6.92 -1.25 0.21
N ARG A 78 -7.10 -0.93 1.49
CA ARG A 78 -8.30 -0.31 2.04
C ARG A 78 -8.27 1.19 1.78
N ASN A 79 -9.28 1.69 1.08
CA ASN A 79 -9.46 3.11 0.84
C ASN A 79 -10.34 3.77 1.93
N SER A 80 -10.50 5.08 1.84
CA SER A 80 -11.24 5.92 2.79
C SER A 80 -12.42 6.68 2.14
N TRP A 81 -12.86 6.28 0.94
CA TRP A 81 -13.92 6.94 0.16
C TRP A 81 -15.30 6.27 0.28
N GLY A 82 -15.52 5.51 1.36
CA GLY A 82 -16.76 4.78 1.61
C GLY A 82 -16.79 3.40 0.96
N ASN A 83 -17.76 2.58 1.38
CA ASN A 83 -17.89 1.19 0.95
C ASN A 83 -18.52 1.03 -0.45
N THR A 84 -19.13 2.09 -1.01
CA THR A 84 -19.71 2.05 -2.36
C THR A 84 -18.67 2.26 -3.46
N TRP A 85 -17.46 2.66 -3.09
CA TRP A 85 -16.37 2.89 -4.03
C TRP A 85 -15.53 1.63 -4.21
N GLY A 86 -15.08 1.35 -5.43
CA GLY A 86 -14.24 0.19 -5.72
C GLY A 86 -14.89 -1.14 -5.32
N MET A 87 -14.06 -2.00 -4.74
CA MET A 87 -14.45 -3.33 -4.27
C MET A 87 -14.81 -3.24 -2.78
N GLU A 88 -16.02 -2.79 -2.47
CA GLU A 88 -16.50 -2.61 -1.08
C GLU A 88 -15.64 -1.65 -0.24
N GLY A 89 -15.06 -0.63 -0.86
CA GLY A 89 -14.12 0.32 -0.25
C GLY A 89 -12.65 -0.09 -0.36
N TYR A 90 -12.34 -1.17 -1.07
CA TYR A 90 -10.99 -1.65 -1.34
C TYR A 90 -10.63 -1.52 -2.82
N PHE A 91 -9.35 -1.63 -3.11
CA PHE A 91 -8.83 -1.78 -4.46
C PHE A 91 -7.61 -2.69 -4.48
N GLU A 92 -7.36 -3.29 -5.64
CA GLU A 92 -6.16 -4.07 -5.91
C GLU A 92 -5.21 -3.18 -6.73
N MET A 93 -3.95 -3.06 -6.32
CA MET A 93 -2.95 -2.25 -7.01
C MET A 93 -1.81 -3.13 -7.49
N LEU A 94 -1.39 -2.98 -8.75
CA LEU A 94 -0.28 -3.74 -9.32
C LEU A 94 0.98 -3.63 -8.43
N ARG A 95 1.53 -4.77 -8.05
CA ARG A 95 2.70 -4.92 -7.19
C ARG A 95 3.95 -5.25 -8.00
N GLY A 96 5.11 -4.86 -7.48
CA GLY A 96 6.44 -5.17 -8.06
C GLY A 96 6.98 -4.09 -8.98
N LYS A 97 6.34 -2.91 -9.00
CA LYS A 97 6.77 -1.73 -9.77
C LYS A 97 6.84 -0.47 -8.92
N ASN A 98 6.65 -0.56 -7.60
CA ASN A 98 6.39 0.58 -6.71
C ASN A 98 5.37 1.54 -7.36
N LEU A 99 4.24 0.99 -7.82
CA LEU A 99 3.29 1.73 -8.65
C LEU A 99 2.83 2.98 -7.89
N CYS A 100 2.96 4.15 -8.52
CA CYS A 100 2.62 5.44 -7.94
C CYS A 100 3.32 5.77 -6.59
N GLY A 101 4.47 5.17 -6.32
CA GLY A 101 5.24 5.39 -5.10
C GLY A 101 4.63 4.77 -3.85
N VAL A 102 3.76 3.76 -4.00
CA VAL A 102 3.03 3.12 -2.89
C VAL A 102 3.92 2.64 -1.74
N SER A 103 5.17 2.23 -2.01
CA SER A 103 6.11 1.81 -0.98
C SER A 103 7.04 2.92 -0.50
N ASP A 104 7.00 4.13 -1.04
CA ASP A 104 8.00 5.15 -0.68
C ASP A 104 7.85 5.69 0.74
N CYS A 105 6.61 5.68 1.25
CA CYS A 105 6.20 6.24 2.55
C CYS A 105 5.40 5.23 3.41
N ALA A 106 5.78 3.95 3.40
CA ALA A 106 5.13 2.94 4.22
C ALA A 106 5.48 3.07 5.71
N ALA A 107 4.48 2.95 6.58
CA ALA A 107 4.65 3.00 8.04
C ALA A 107 3.59 2.17 8.76
N TYR A 108 3.97 1.58 9.89
CA TYR A 108 3.05 0.92 10.82
C TYR A 108 3.45 1.26 12.26
N PRO A 109 2.50 1.34 13.20
CA PRO A 109 2.80 1.60 14.60
C PRO A 109 3.34 0.33 15.28
N ASP A 110 4.30 0.50 16.19
CA ASP A 110 4.62 -0.52 17.20
C ASP A 110 3.61 -0.41 18.34
N VAL A 111 2.66 -1.34 18.39
CA VAL A 111 1.59 -1.34 19.39
C VAL A 111 2.06 -2.14 20.61
N LEU A 112 2.57 -1.41 21.60
CA LEU A 112 2.95 -2.00 22.87
C LEU A 112 1.69 -2.47 23.65
N PRO A 113 1.73 -3.65 24.29
CA PRO A 113 0.69 -4.08 25.21
C PRO A 113 0.37 -3.01 26.27
N SER A 114 -0.89 -2.95 26.72
CA SER A 114 -1.36 -1.95 27.70
C SER A 114 -0.61 -1.96 29.05
N ASN A 115 0.15 -3.03 29.34
CA ASN A 115 0.97 -3.16 30.55
C ASN A 115 2.48 -2.93 30.35
N SER A 116 2.94 -2.55 29.16
CA SER A 116 4.34 -2.18 28.91
C SER A 116 4.59 -0.71 29.23
N TYR A 117 4.49 -0.33 30.50
CA TYR A 117 5.19 0.86 30.95
C TYR A 117 6.69 0.57 30.92
N LEU A 118 7.45 1.49 30.31
CA LEU A 118 8.90 1.51 30.28
C LEU A 118 9.44 1.34 31.71
N ARG A 119 9.84 0.12 32.06
CA ARG A 119 10.65 -0.11 33.26
C ARG A 119 12.03 0.44 32.92
N MET A 120 12.26 1.72 33.19
CA MET A 120 13.62 2.27 33.24
C MET A 120 14.39 1.39 34.22
N LYS A 121 15.22 0.49 33.70
CA LYS A 121 16.26 -0.12 34.53
C LYS A 121 17.22 1.01 34.86
N SER A 122 17.15 1.52 36.09
CA SER A 122 18.28 2.24 36.66
C SER A 122 19.47 1.28 36.59
N GLY A 123 20.56 1.70 35.93
CA GLY A 123 21.81 0.96 36.01
C GLY A 123 22.18 0.78 37.47
N GLU A 124 22.47 -0.46 37.85
CA GLU A 124 23.23 -0.73 39.06
C GLU A 124 24.71 -0.47 38.72
N GLU A 125 25.33 0.40 39.53
CA GLU A 125 26.79 0.58 39.62
C GLU A 125 27.48 -0.68 40.14
#